data_AF-A0A1V5MUR3-F1
#
_entry.id   AF-A0A1V5MUR3-F1
#
_cell.length_a   1.000
_cell.length_b   1.000
_cell.length_c   1.000
_cell.angle_alpha   90.00
_cell.angle_beta   90.00
_cell.angle_gamma   90.00
#
_symmetry.space_group_name_H-M   'P 1'
#
loop_
_entity.id
_entity.type
_entity.pdbx_description
1 polymer ?
#
loop_
_entity_poly.entity_id
_entity_poly.type
_entity_poly.pdbx_seq_one_letter_code
_entity_poly.pdbx_strand_id
1 'polypeptide(L)'
;MNTKQPQSILSSLFPNKAQAVAAEIAFLFIAGIFAAVVQQYLKVPMHLPGKQGLLFMLILTSVATLSRVKGAASITTGGAAVYLLTFQMASGDIYKPLLYIMVGITLDAMIILWQKFNKPVLLLAVAGALSWATIPFTRLVISSLTGVVFKSFMSGLIYPFITHLIFGFIAALIAGLAFKKYY
;
A
#
# COMPACT_ATOMS: atom_id res chain seq x y z
N MET A 1 -13.02 -25.06 19.21
CA MET A 1 -13.31 -25.04 17.76
C MET A 1 -11.97 -24.87 17.04
N ASN A 2 -11.47 -25.92 16.37
CA ASN A 2 -10.11 -25.97 15.81
C ASN A 2 -10.14 -25.41 14.38
N THR A 3 -10.00 -24.09 14.22
CA THR A 3 -9.91 -23.45 12.90
C THR A 3 -8.51 -23.70 12.33
N LYS A 4 -8.39 -24.70 11.45
CA LYS A 4 -7.15 -24.92 10.69
C LYS A 4 -6.81 -23.62 9.95
N GLN A 5 -5.69 -22.99 10.32
CA GLN A 5 -5.22 -21.78 9.67
C GLN A 5 -5.04 -22.06 8.17
N PRO A 6 -5.69 -21.29 7.28
CA PRO A 6 -5.72 -21.65 5.87
C PRO A 6 -4.35 -21.45 5.23
N GLN A 7 -3.77 -22.53 4.70
CA GLN A 7 -2.43 -22.61 4.10
C GLN A 7 -2.17 -21.45 3.11
N SER A 8 -0.96 -20.88 3.15
CA SER A 8 -0.49 -19.93 2.12
C SER A 8 -0.15 -20.75 0.87
N ILE A 9 -0.55 -20.26 -0.31
CA ILE A 9 -0.38 -20.97 -1.60
C ILE A 9 1.11 -21.27 -1.85
N LEU A 10 2.01 -20.37 -1.44
CA LEU A 10 3.45 -20.58 -1.58
C LEU A 10 3.99 -21.55 -0.52
N SER A 11 3.46 -21.50 0.70
CA SER A 11 3.90 -22.40 1.78
C SER A 11 3.61 -23.88 1.52
N SER A 12 2.64 -24.20 0.65
CA SER A 12 2.37 -25.58 0.23
C SER A 12 3.30 -26.08 -0.88
N LEU A 13 4.03 -25.20 -1.57
CA LEU A 13 4.89 -25.56 -2.69
C LEU A 13 6.35 -25.83 -2.28
N PHE A 14 6.77 -25.36 -1.09
CA PHE A 14 8.13 -25.54 -0.62
C PHE A 14 8.20 -26.52 0.57
N PRO A 15 9.08 -27.54 0.51
CA PRO A 15 9.26 -28.48 1.61
C PRO A 15 9.90 -27.84 2.85
N ASN A 16 10.64 -26.74 2.68
CA ASN A 16 11.31 -26.02 3.78
C ASN A 16 10.61 -24.69 4.09
N LYS A 17 10.27 -24.49 5.36
CA LYS A 17 9.64 -23.25 5.88
C LYS A 17 10.46 -21.99 5.59
N ALA A 18 11.80 -22.06 5.68
CA ALA A 18 12.66 -20.91 5.39
C ALA A 18 12.60 -20.51 3.91
N GLN A 19 12.60 -21.50 3.02
CA GLN A 19 12.45 -21.28 1.57
C GLN A 19 11.07 -20.70 1.24
N ALA A 20 10.01 -21.19 1.89
CA ALA A 20 8.67 -20.63 1.74
C ALA A 20 8.60 -19.15 2.12
N VAL A 21 9.18 -18.76 3.26
CA VAL A 21 9.21 -17.37 3.72
C VAL A 21 10.05 -16.50 2.77
N ALA A 22 11.22 -16.98 2.34
CA ALA A 22 12.05 -16.25 1.39
C ALA A 22 11.33 -16.02 0.05
N ALA A 23 10.63 -17.04 -0.46
CA ALA A 23 9.81 -16.93 -1.67
C ALA A 23 8.64 -15.95 -1.47
N GLU A 24 7.99 -15.96 -0.31
CA GLU A 24 6.91 -15.02 0.01
C GLU A 24 7.40 -13.57 0.09
N ILE A 25 8.58 -13.32 0.70
CA ILE A 25 9.24 -12.01 0.72
C ILE A 25 9.57 -11.54 -0.70
N ALA A 26 10.15 -12.42 -1.53
CA ALA A 26 10.47 -12.11 -2.92
C ALA A 26 9.21 -11.80 -3.73
N PHE A 27 8.13 -12.57 -3.54
CA PHE A 27 6.84 -12.34 -4.17
C PHE A 27 6.26 -10.96 -3.79
N LEU A 28 6.26 -10.61 -2.50
CA LEU A 28 5.78 -9.31 -2.02
C LEU A 28 6.58 -8.16 -2.64
N PHE A 29 7.90 -8.29 -2.67
CA PHE A 29 8.78 -7.28 -3.26
C PHE A 29 8.49 -7.10 -4.76
N ILE A 30 8.36 -8.20 -5.51
CA ILE A 30 7.99 -8.17 -6.94
C ILE A 30 6.59 -7.59 -7.14
N ALA A 31 5.62 -7.92 -6.29
CA ALA A 31 4.28 -7.34 -6.33
C ALA A 31 4.31 -5.81 -6.15
N GLY A 32 5.25 -5.31 -5.36
CA GLY A 32 5.55 -3.88 -5.22
C GLY A 32 6.00 -3.21 -6.51
N ILE A 33 7.00 -3.81 -7.16
CA ILE A 33 7.48 -3.37 -8.47
C ILE A 33 6.32 -3.37 -9.47
N PHE A 34 5.57 -4.46 -9.53
CA PHE A 34 4.41 -4.60 -10.39
C PHE A 34 3.36 -3.52 -10.13
N ALA A 35 3.02 -3.25 -8.87
CA ALA A 35 2.06 -2.20 -8.50
C ALA A 35 2.52 -0.82 -8.98
N ALA A 36 3.82 -0.49 -8.85
CA ALA A 36 4.38 0.76 -9.34
C ALA A 36 4.36 0.87 -10.87
N VAL A 37 4.67 -0.23 -11.58
CA VAL A 37 4.57 -0.32 -13.05
C VAL A 37 3.13 -0.11 -13.49
N VAL A 38 2.16 -0.86 -12.93
CA VAL A 38 0.74 -0.72 -13.26
C VAL A 38 0.29 0.72 -13.05
N GLN A 39 0.66 1.33 -11.93
CA GLN A 39 0.28 2.69 -11.63
C GLN A 39 0.88 3.74 -12.60
N GLN A 40 2.09 3.49 -13.10
CA GLN A 40 2.75 4.36 -14.06
C GLN A 40 2.08 4.30 -15.44
N TYR A 41 1.79 3.08 -15.92
CA TYR A 41 1.31 2.88 -17.28
C TYR A 41 -0.22 2.89 -17.39
N LEU A 42 -0.93 2.36 -16.40
CA LEU A 42 -2.39 2.37 -16.35
C LEU A 42 -2.88 3.67 -15.72
N LYS A 43 -2.98 4.72 -16.55
CA LYS A 43 -3.48 6.02 -16.10
C LYS A 43 -4.98 6.00 -15.93
N VAL A 44 -5.44 6.05 -14.68
CA VAL A 44 -6.86 6.27 -14.37
C VAL A 44 -7.30 7.62 -14.95
N PRO A 45 -8.29 7.68 -15.86
CA PRO A 45 -8.65 8.89 -16.61
C PRO A 45 -9.50 9.89 -15.79
N MET A 46 -9.13 10.12 -14.53
CA MET A 46 -9.74 11.12 -13.65
C MET A 46 -8.78 12.29 -13.44
N HIS A 47 -9.26 13.53 -13.32
CA HIS A 47 -8.38 14.68 -12.99
C HIS A 47 -8.30 14.93 -11.48
N LEU A 48 -8.26 13.86 -10.68
CA LEU A 48 -8.28 13.91 -9.22
C LEU A 48 -6.91 13.55 -8.63
N PRO A 49 -6.41 14.28 -7.63
CA PRO A 49 -5.22 13.90 -6.88
C PRO A 49 -5.47 12.55 -6.19
N GLY A 50 -4.41 11.74 -6.06
CA GLY A 50 -4.52 10.45 -5.39
C GLY A 50 -5.27 9.35 -6.14
N LYS A 51 -5.84 9.61 -7.34
CA LYS A 51 -6.58 8.61 -8.16
C LYS A 51 -5.81 7.32 -8.39
N GLN A 52 -4.50 7.43 -8.47
CA GLN A 52 -3.59 6.33 -8.69
C GLN A 52 -3.47 5.40 -7.47
N GLY A 53 -3.98 5.83 -6.32
CA GLY A 53 -4.14 5.00 -5.14
C GLY A 53 -5.13 3.88 -5.32
N LEU A 54 -6.12 4.02 -6.22
CA LEU A 54 -7.14 2.98 -6.39
C LEU A 54 -6.52 1.63 -6.77
N LEU A 55 -5.70 1.61 -7.80
CA LEU A 55 -5.03 0.39 -8.26
C LEU A 55 -3.87 -0.01 -7.36
N PHE A 56 -3.05 0.97 -6.94
CA PHE A 56 -1.88 0.70 -6.11
C PHE A 56 -2.27 0.11 -4.74
N MET A 57 -3.22 0.75 -4.04
CA MET A 57 -3.70 0.26 -2.75
C MET A 57 -4.48 -1.04 -2.90
N LEU A 58 -5.18 -1.27 -4.01
CA LEU A 58 -5.86 -2.54 -4.23
C LEU A 58 -4.84 -3.68 -4.26
N ILE A 59 -3.77 -3.55 -5.06
CA ILE A 59 -2.70 -4.56 -5.11
C ILE A 59 -2.02 -4.68 -3.74
N LEU A 60 -1.58 -3.55 -3.16
CA LEU A 60 -0.85 -3.51 -1.90
C LEU A 60 -1.64 -4.17 -0.76
N THR A 61 -2.90 -3.76 -0.57
CA THR A 61 -3.74 -4.29 0.49
C THR A 61 -4.07 -5.76 0.25
N SER A 62 -4.32 -6.18 -1.00
CA SER A 62 -4.55 -7.60 -1.32
C SER A 62 -3.35 -8.48 -0.99
N VAL A 63 -2.13 -8.09 -1.39
CA VAL A 63 -0.95 -8.92 -1.09
C VAL A 63 -0.60 -8.89 0.40
N ALA A 64 -0.80 -7.76 1.07
CA ALA A 64 -0.56 -7.64 2.51
C ALA A 64 -1.51 -8.51 3.34
N THR A 65 -2.78 -8.63 2.96
CA THR A 65 -3.76 -9.46 3.69
C THR A 65 -3.65 -10.94 3.37
N LEU A 66 -3.20 -11.30 2.17
CA LEU A 66 -2.98 -12.70 1.78
C LEU A 66 -1.67 -13.28 2.35
N SER A 67 -0.71 -12.42 2.67
CA SER A 67 0.59 -12.78 3.19
C SER A 67 0.57 -13.12 4.68
N ARG A 68 1.50 -13.98 5.09
CA ARG A 68 1.78 -14.32 6.49
C ARG A 68 3.01 -13.61 7.05
N VAL A 69 3.76 -12.92 6.18
CA VAL A 69 4.98 -12.21 6.56
C VAL A 69 4.61 -10.91 7.29
N LYS A 70 5.15 -10.73 8.50
CA LYS A 70 5.03 -9.45 9.20
C LYS A 70 5.71 -8.35 8.38
N GLY A 71 5.04 -7.21 8.21
CA GLY A 71 5.58 -6.13 7.39
C GLY A 71 5.34 -6.31 5.89
N ALA A 72 4.34 -7.11 5.50
CA ALA A 72 4.08 -7.43 4.09
C ALA A 72 3.82 -6.18 3.25
N ALA A 73 3.10 -5.19 3.78
CA ALA A 73 2.87 -3.94 3.07
C ALA A 73 4.17 -3.16 2.89
N SER A 74 5.00 -3.06 3.93
CA SER A 74 6.30 -2.39 3.90
C SER A 74 7.24 -3.03 2.88
N ILE A 75 7.37 -4.36 2.87
CA ILE A 75 8.18 -5.10 1.88
C ILE A 75 7.70 -4.82 0.46
N THR A 76 6.38 -4.86 0.25
CA THR A 76 5.76 -4.54 -1.04
C THR A 76 6.07 -3.12 -1.47
N THR A 77 5.88 -2.13 -0.60
CA THR A 77 6.23 -0.73 -0.93
C THR A 77 7.72 -0.49 -1.08
N GLY A 78 8.58 -1.32 -0.47
CA GLY A 78 10.02 -1.33 -0.70
C GLY A 78 10.37 -1.69 -2.15
N GLY A 79 9.71 -2.71 -2.71
CA GLY A 79 9.84 -3.05 -4.13
C GLY A 79 9.37 -1.91 -5.05
N ALA A 80 8.24 -1.28 -4.72
CA ALA A 80 7.77 -0.09 -5.43
C ALA A 80 8.79 1.07 -5.36
N ALA A 81 9.37 1.32 -4.19
CA ALA A 81 10.35 2.37 -3.98
C ALA A 81 11.65 2.12 -4.78
N VAL A 82 12.14 0.88 -4.82
CA VAL A 82 13.30 0.52 -5.66
C VAL A 82 13.00 0.75 -7.14
N TYR A 83 11.84 0.33 -7.63
CA TYR A 83 11.44 0.62 -9.00
C TYR A 83 11.41 2.14 -9.29
N LEU A 84 10.82 2.92 -8.38
CA LEU A 84 10.72 4.37 -8.54
C LEU A 84 12.10 5.06 -8.50
N LEU A 85 13.01 4.58 -7.65
CA LEU A 85 14.40 5.08 -7.60
C LEU A 85 15.14 4.77 -8.90
N THR A 86 15.10 3.53 -9.37
CA THR A 86 15.88 3.09 -10.52
C THR A 86 15.36 3.66 -11.84
N PHE A 87 14.04 3.71 -12.04
CA PHE A 87 13.45 3.99 -13.34
C PHE A 87 12.73 5.34 -13.44
N GLN A 88 12.47 6.01 -12.32
CA GLN A 88 11.59 7.19 -12.26
C GLN A 88 12.18 8.39 -11.51
N MET A 89 13.46 8.38 -11.13
CA MET A 89 14.09 9.55 -10.51
C MET A 89 14.02 10.81 -11.41
N ALA A 90 14.08 10.64 -12.73
CA ALA A 90 13.94 11.74 -13.69
C ALA A 90 12.49 12.27 -13.84
N SER A 91 11.49 11.63 -13.22
CA SER A 91 10.05 11.96 -13.40
C SER A 91 9.54 13.17 -12.61
N GLY A 92 10.44 13.92 -11.97
CA GLY A 92 10.19 15.24 -11.39
C GLY A 92 9.72 15.27 -9.92
N ASP A 93 9.59 14.13 -9.25
CA ASP A 93 9.28 14.08 -7.81
C ASP A 93 10.21 13.08 -7.11
N ILE A 94 11.33 13.60 -6.62
CA ILE A 94 12.40 12.84 -5.96
C ILE A 94 11.96 12.20 -4.64
N TYR A 95 10.85 12.65 -4.06
CA TYR A 95 10.35 12.15 -2.77
C TYR A 95 9.40 10.96 -2.94
N LYS A 96 8.95 10.64 -4.16
CA LYS A 96 8.04 9.51 -4.42
C LYS A 96 8.43 8.19 -3.74
N PRO A 97 9.70 7.73 -3.78
CA PRO A 97 10.08 6.48 -3.11
C PRO A 97 9.80 6.51 -1.60
N LEU A 98 10.17 7.62 -0.93
CA LEU A 98 9.89 7.83 0.49
C LEU A 98 8.39 7.83 0.79
N LEU A 99 7.60 8.53 -0.04
CA LEU A 99 6.15 8.60 0.12
C LEU A 99 5.52 7.19 0.10
N TYR A 100 6.01 6.29 -0.75
CA TYR A 100 5.47 4.93 -0.89
C TYR A 100 5.90 4.04 0.27
N ILE A 101 7.15 4.15 0.73
CA ILE A 101 7.60 3.46 1.95
C ILE A 101 6.70 3.84 3.14
N MET A 102 6.38 5.13 3.30
CA MET A 102 5.51 5.61 4.37
C MET A 102 4.08 5.05 4.28
N VAL A 103 3.55 4.87 3.06
CA VAL A 103 2.27 4.18 2.82
C VAL A 103 2.31 2.76 3.40
N GLY A 104 3.32 1.96 3.06
CA GLY A 104 3.43 0.57 3.51
C GLY A 104 3.61 0.44 5.02
N ILE A 105 4.48 1.26 5.62
CA ILE A 105 4.69 1.31 7.07
C ILE A 105 3.38 1.64 7.79
N THR A 106 2.64 2.64 7.28
CA THR A 106 1.36 3.04 7.87
C THR A 106 0.35 1.90 7.80
N LEU A 107 0.27 1.20 6.66
CA LEU A 107 -0.67 0.09 6.50
C LEU A 107 -0.37 -1.07 7.46
N ASP A 108 0.89 -1.49 7.56
CA ASP A 108 1.28 -2.55 8.49
C ASP A 108 0.99 -2.15 9.95
N ALA A 109 1.32 -0.91 10.33
CA ALA A 109 1.04 -0.40 11.68
C ALA A 109 -0.47 -0.45 12.01
N MET A 110 -1.32 -0.02 11.08
CA MET A 110 -2.78 -0.05 11.27
C MET A 110 -3.33 -1.47 11.33
N ILE A 111 -2.85 -2.39 10.47
CA ILE A 111 -3.26 -3.80 10.51
C ILE A 111 -2.90 -4.43 11.86
N ILE A 112 -1.68 -4.20 12.35
CA ILE A 112 -1.23 -4.73 13.65
C ILE A 112 -2.04 -4.13 14.80
N LEU A 113 -2.32 -2.82 14.77
CA LEU A 113 -3.08 -2.15 15.83
C LEU A 113 -4.52 -2.66 15.90
N TRP A 114 -5.09 -3.04 14.76
CA TRP A 114 -6.52 -3.34 14.63
C TRP A 114 -6.87 -4.82 14.44
N GLN A 115 -5.89 -5.71 14.40
CA GLN A 115 -6.11 -7.17 14.29
C GLN A 115 -6.98 -7.78 15.40
N LYS A 116 -7.12 -7.09 16.54
CA LYS A 116 -7.87 -7.56 17.73
C LYS A 116 -9.38 -7.28 17.71
N PHE A 117 -9.90 -6.58 16.69
CA PHE A 117 -11.28 -6.12 16.66
C PHE A 117 -12.16 -6.96 15.72
N ASN A 118 -13.44 -7.12 16.06
CA ASN A 118 -14.42 -7.95 15.33
C ASN A 118 -14.92 -7.35 13.99
N LYS A 119 -14.33 -6.27 13.48
CA LYS A 119 -14.74 -5.60 12.23
C LYS A 119 -13.59 -5.52 11.21
N PRO A 120 -13.02 -6.66 10.78
CA PRO A 120 -11.76 -6.66 10.04
C PRO A 120 -11.82 -5.92 8.70
N VAL A 121 -12.91 -6.06 7.94
CA VAL A 121 -13.01 -5.45 6.60
C VAL A 121 -13.13 -3.93 6.68
N LEU A 122 -13.97 -3.40 7.56
CA LEU A 122 -14.13 -1.94 7.70
C LEU A 122 -12.85 -1.31 8.26
N LEU A 123 -12.20 -1.95 9.23
CA LEU A 123 -10.93 -1.47 9.77
C LEU A 123 -9.81 -1.53 8.73
N LEU A 124 -9.80 -2.54 7.88
CA LEU A 124 -8.89 -2.60 6.73
C LEU A 124 -9.16 -1.46 5.74
N ALA A 125 -10.42 -1.14 5.45
CA ALA A 125 -10.77 -0.01 4.59
C ALA A 125 -10.28 1.33 5.19
N VAL A 126 -10.49 1.54 6.50
CA VAL A 126 -9.96 2.72 7.21
C VAL A 126 -8.42 2.71 7.19
N ALA A 127 -7.78 1.55 7.34
CA ALA A 127 -6.32 1.43 7.30
C ALA A 127 -5.77 1.83 5.93
N GLY A 128 -6.43 1.39 4.85
CA GLY A 128 -6.11 1.81 3.49
C GLY A 128 -6.30 3.31 3.26
N ALA A 129 -7.38 3.88 3.82
CA ALA A 129 -7.62 5.32 3.76
C ALA A 129 -6.49 6.12 4.40
N LEU A 130 -6.13 5.79 5.65
CA LEU A 130 -5.06 6.46 6.38
C LEU A 130 -3.70 6.26 5.73
N SER A 131 -3.41 5.03 5.30
CA SER A 131 -2.16 4.68 4.62
C SER A 131 -1.97 5.47 3.33
N TRP A 132 -2.98 5.60 2.49
CA TRP A 132 -2.88 6.39 1.26
C TRP A 132 -2.83 7.91 1.55
N ALA A 133 -3.56 8.36 2.57
CA ALA A 133 -3.50 9.75 3.05
C ALA A 133 -2.15 10.14 3.67
N THR A 134 -1.29 9.17 3.99
CA THR A 134 0.10 9.45 4.37
C THR A 134 0.86 10.19 3.28
N ILE A 135 0.50 10.06 1.99
CA ILE A 135 1.16 10.80 0.90
C ILE A 135 1.01 12.33 1.05
N PRO A 136 -0.21 12.91 1.05
CA PRO A 136 -0.36 14.34 1.27
C PRO A 136 0.13 14.76 2.67
N PHE A 137 0.05 13.90 3.69
CA PHE A 137 0.62 14.20 5.00
C PHE A 137 2.14 14.36 4.96
N THR A 138 2.87 13.39 4.39
CA THR A 138 4.33 13.44 4.28
C THR A 138 4.77 14.57 3.36
N ARG A 139 4.03 14.87 2.29
CA ARG A 139 4.29 16.05 1.45
C ARG A 139 4.14 17.36 2.22
N LEU A 140 3.14 17.46 3.09
CA LEU A 140 2.96 18.64 3.94
C LEU A 140 4.15 18.81 4.88
N VAL A 141 4.59 17.73 5.53
CA VAL A 141 5.79 17.75 6.39
C VAL A 141 7.04 18.17 5.61
N ILE A 142 7.28 17.57 4.43
CA ILE A 142 8.43 17.93 3.58
C ILE A 142 8.35 19.40 3.17
N SER A 143 7.18 19.87 2.73
CA SER A 143 6.97 21.26 2.31
C SER A 143 7.25 22.24 3.45
N SER A 144 6.76 21.96 4.65
CA SER A 144 7.01 22.80 5.84
C SER A 144 8.49 22.83 6.26
N LEU A 145 9.24 21.75 6.05
CA LEU A 145 10.64 21.66 6.45
C LEU A 145 11.63 22.17 5.39
N THR A 146 11.26 22.11 4.11
CA THR A 146 12.19 22.37 2.98
C THR A 146 11.76 23.53 2.08
N GLY A 147 10.52 24.01 2.19
CA GLY A 147 9.94 25.01 1.30
C GLY A 147 9.51 24.46 -0.07
N VAL A 148 9.66 23.16 -0.34
CA VAL A 148 9.25 22.55 -1.61
C VAL A 148 7.73 22.63 -1.78
N VAL A 149 7.27 23.19 -2.91
CA VAL A 149 5.85 23.29 -3.24
C VAL A 149 5.45 22.14 -4.17
N PHE A 150 4.59 21.25 -3.69
CA PHE A 150 4.06 20.15 -4.50
C PHE A 150 2.86 20.60 -5.32
N LYS A 151 2.83 20.24 -6.62
CA LYS A 151 1.69 20.51 -7.53
C LYS A 151 0.34 20.06 -6.96
N SER A 152 0.32 19.00 -6.16
CA SER A 152 -0.89 18.49 -5.51
C SER A 152 -1.56 19.50 -4.57
N PHE A 153 -0.81 20.46 -4.01
CA PHE A 153 -1.35 21.47 -3.09
C PHE A 153 -1.78 22.77 -3.76
N MET A 154 -1.62 22.90 -5.10
CA MET A 154 -2.04 24.10 -5.81
C MET A 154 -3.56 24.33 -5.78
N SER A 155 -4.35 23.27 -5.59
CA SER A 155 -5.81 23.33 -5.40
C SER A 155 -6.22 23.45 -3.92
N GLY A 156 -5.29 23.78 -3.02
CA GLY A 156 -5.49 23.80 -1.57
C GLY A 156 -5.10 22.50 -0.87
N LEU A 157 -4.97 22.58 0.46
CA LEU A 157 -4.48 21.48 1.30
C LEU A 157 -5.52 20.37 1.49
N ILE A 158 -6.78 20.72 1.70
CA ILE A 158 -7.83 19.77 2.10
C ILE A 158 -8.14 18.75 0.98
N TYR A 159 -8.14 19.21 -0.26
CA TYR A 159 -8.61 18.42 -1.40
C TYR A 159 -7.77 17.15 -1.67
N PRO A 160 -6.42 17.19 -1.66
CA PRO A 160 -5.59 15.99 -1.69
C PRO A 160 -5.86 15.02 -0.53
N PHE A 161 -6.07 15.49 0.70
CA PHE A 161 -6.34 14.59 1.82
C PHE A 161 -7.65 13.82 1.62
N ILE A 162 -8.73 14.52 1.29
CA ILE A 162 -10.06 13.89 1.09
C ILE A 162 -10.01 12.85 -0.03
N THR A 163 -9.42 13.21 -1.17
CA THR A 163 -9.33 12.29 -2.32
C THR A 163 -8.46 11.07 -2.01
N HIS A 164 -7.33 11.22 -1.30
CA HIS A 164 -6.51 10.07 -0.90
C HIS A 164 -7.24 9.19 0.13
N LEU A 165 -7.94 9.78 1.10
CA LEU A 165 -8.78 9.01 2.02
C LEU A 165 -9.81 8.17 1.26
N ILE A 166 -10.53 8.77 0.30
CA ILE A 166 -11.55 8.07 -0.50
C ILE A 166 -10.93 6.94 -1.33
N PHE A 167 -9.87 7.21 -2.09
CA PHE A 167 -9.27 6.18 -2.96
C PHE A 167 -8.64 5.04 -2.16
N GLY A 168 -7.95 5.36 -1.06
CA GLY A 168 -7.40 4.34 -0.16
C GLY A 168 -8.49 3.50 0.50
N PHE A 169 -9.58 4.14 0.93
CA PHE A 169 -10.74 3.46 1.51
C PHE A 169 -11.38 2.49 0.53
N ILE A 170 -11.72 2.96 -0.67
CA ILE A 170 -12.41 2.14 -1.69
C ILE A 170 -11.54 0.94 -2.09
N ALA A 171 -10.25 1.18 -2.36
CA ALA A 171 -9.33 0.11 -2.76
C ALA A 171 -9.18 -0.98 -1.69
N ALA A 172 -8.96 -0.57 -0.44
CA ALA A 172 -8.81 -1.52 0.67
C ALA A 172 -10.14 -2.20 1.05
N LEU A 173 -11.28 -1.53 0.89
CA LEU A 173 -12.60 -2.14 1.03
C LEU A 173 -12.81 -3.24 -0.02
N ILE A 174 -12.51 -2.96 -1.28
CA ILE A 174 -12.59 -3.95 -2.36
C ILE A 174 -11.66 -5.14 -2.06
N ALA A 175 -10.42 -4.88 -1.67
CA ALA A 175 -9.48 -5.93 -1.28
C ALA A 175 -10.02 -6.79 -0.13
N GLY A 176 -10.54 -6.16 0.93
CA GLY A 176 -11.10 -6.86 2.09
C GLY A 176 -12.35 -7.66 1.79
N LEU A 177 -13.20 -7.19 0.87
CA LEU A 177 -14.39 -7.93 0.42
C LEU A 177 -14.02 -9.10 -0.50
N ALA A 178 -13.08 -8.91 -1.43
CA ALA A 178 -12.65 -9.92 -2.40
C ALA A 178 -11.85 -11.06 -1.75
N PHE A 179 -10.98 -10.72 -0.80
CA PHE A 179 -10.07 -11.66 -0.15
C PHE A 179 -10.44 -11.90 1.31
N LYS A 180 -11.75 -11.91 1.61
CA LYS A 180 -12.30 -12.15 2.95
C LYS A 180 -11.84 -13.49 3.52
N LYS A 181 -10.61 -13.54 4.03
CA LYS A 181 -10.06 -14.63 4.82
C LYS A 181 -10.24 -14.22 6.27
N TYR A 182 -11.04 -15.02 6.96
CA TYR A 182 -11.33 -15.01 8.39
C TYR A 182 -10.10 -14.60 9.21
N TYR A 183 -10.11 -13.37 9.73
CA TYR A 183 -9.32 -13.01 10.91
C TYR A 183 -9.88 -13.76 12.11
#